data_AF-W4N7I9-F1
#
_entry.id   AF-W4N7I9-F1
#
_cell.length_a   1.000
_cell.length_b   1.000
_cell.length_c   1.000
_cell.angle_alpha   90.00
_cell.angle_beta   90.00
_cell.angle_gamma   90.00
#
_symmetry.space_group_name_H-M   'P 1'
#
loop_
_entity.id
_entity.type
_entity.pdbx_description
1 polymer ?
#
loop_
_entity_poly.entity_id
_entity_poly.type
_entity_poly.pdbx_seq_one_letter_code
_entity_poly.pdbx_strand_id
1 'polypeptide(L)'
;MADLNTLCARMRYWCQTANMGYSQTDRWHFDPAGGNCDCSSLVIHCLQEAGFDTGSAGYTGDLSRNLTSRGWTRLPADGHPMAGDILLNDADHVAVYLGDGLLAQASISETGGITGTAGDQTNGETNVSPYYDYPWDCYLRYGGDMPTAQEIAEAVWNFEQNGVKCRDRLQGTDEAANAAAERVWTFLIQGVQARDRLYGLDNIQTPQLAATVAAQSAALEALAKSVGTDPDTIAASVEQAVKARLATLRITVEGDQS
;
A
#
# COMPACT_ATOMS: atom_id res chain seq x y z
N MET A 1 28.16 -8.16 -7.92
CA MET A 1 26.95 -7.29 -7.94
C MET A 1 27.02 -6.45 -6.69
N ALA A 2 26.61 -5.18 -6.74
CA ALA A 2 26.60 -4.30 -5.58
C ALA A 2 25.70 -4.87 -4.46
N ASP A 3 26.19 -4.95 -3.22
CA ASP A 3 25.48 -5.62 -2.13
C ASP A 3 25.73 -4.97 -0.75
N LEU A 4 24.65 -4.58 -0.06
CA LEU A 4 24.72 -3.91 1.24
C LEU A 4 25.23 -4.83 2.37
N ASN A 5 24.94 -6.14 2.30
CA ASN A 5 25.45 -7.09 3.28
C ASN A 5 26.98 -7.21 3.20
N THR A 6 27.51 -7.23 1.97
CA THR A 6 28.94 -7.20 1.70
C THR A 6 29.56 -5.90 2.20
N LEU A 7 28.93 -4.74 1.96
CA LEU A 7 29.40 -3.46 2.52
C LEU A 7 29.55 -3.53 4.04
N CYS A 8 28.49 -3.95 4.74
CA CYS A 8 28.52 -4.11 6.21
C CYS A 8 29.57 -5.13 6.68
N ALA A 9 29.77 -6.23 5.94
CA ALA A 9 30.78 -7.23 6.24
C ALA A 9 32.20 -6.68 6.07
N ARG A 10 32.46 -5.89 5.01
CA ARG A 10 33.77 -5.26 4.76
C ARG A 10 34.07 -4.18 5.79
N MET A 11 33.08 -3.37 6.15
CA MET A 11 33.22 -2.40 7.24
C MET A 11 33.63 -3.09 8.56
N ARG A 12 32.96 -4.19 8.94
CA ARG A 12 33.34 -4.98 10.12
C ARG A 12 34.74 -5.57 10.00
N TYR A 13 35.09 -6.12 8.84
CA TYR A 13 36.41 -6.71 8.60
C TYR A 13 37.53 -5.68 8.78
N TRP A 14 37.44 -4.52 8.13
CA TRP A 14 38.49 -3.51 8.19
C TRP A 14 38.61 -2.88 9.57
N CYS A 15 37.51 -2.69 10.29
CA CYS A 15 37.53 -2.12 11.64
C CYS A 15 37.96 -3.13 12.72
N GLN A 16 37.53 -4.39 12.64
CA GLN A 16 37.70 -5.34 13.75
C GLN A 16 38.76 -6.42 13.49
N THR A 17 39.02 -6.77 12.22
CA THR A 17 39.93 -7.85 11.86
C THR A 17 41.25 -7.32 11.32
N ALA A 18 41.22 -6.44 10.33
CA ALA A 18 42.43 -5.80 9.82
C ALA A 18 42.97 -4.73 10.79
N ASN A 19 42.10 -4.19 11.65
CA ASN A 19 42.45 -3.27 12.74
C ASN A 19 43.27 -2.07 12.23
N MET A 20 42.66 -1.34 11.30
CA MET A 20 43.29 -0.24 10.55
C MET A 20 43.55 0.96 11.44
N GLY A 21 44.68 1.63 11.23
CA GLY A 21 44.97 2.92 11.84
C GLY A 21 44.23 4.07 11.14
N TYR A 22 44.15 5.21 11.83
CA TYR A 22 43.60 6.44 11.29
C TYR A 22 44.73 7.39 10.87
N SER A 23 44.74 7.78 9.60
CA SER A 23 45.64 8.82 9.11
C SER A 23 45.17 9.39 7.78
N GLN A 24 45.17 10.72 7.66
CA GLN A 24 44.85 11.41 6.40
C GLN A 24 46.05 11.48 5.43
N THR A 25 47.29 11.30 5.89
CA THR A 25 48.48 11.46 5.04
C THR A 25 48.69 10.29 4.08
N ASP A 26 48.32 9.08 4.49
CA ASP A 26 48.47 7.82 3.78
C ASP A 26 47.17 7.01 3.76
N ARG A 27 46.04 7.72 3.83
CA ARG A 27 44.64 7.24 3.90
C ARG A 27 44.18 6.15 2.92
N TRP A 28 44.97 5.81 1.91
CA TRP A 28 44.65 4.75 0.94
C TRP A 28 45.50 3.49 1.15
N HIS A 29 46.24 3.40 2.25
CA HIS A 29 47.11 2.29 2.58
C HIS A 29 46.31 1.14 3.22
N PHE A 30 45.50 0.44 2.42
CA PHE A 30 44.73 -0.73 2.86
C PHE A 30 45.59 -2.00 2.86
N ASP A 31 46.15 -2.34 4.02
CA ASP A 31 46.90 -3.58 4.28
C ASP A 31 46.15 -4.45 5.31
N PRO A 32 45.76 -5.69 4.98
CA PRO A 32 45.17 -6.64 5.93
C PRO A 32 46.00 -6.93 7.19
N ALA A 33 47.30 -6.64 7.18
CA ALA A 33 48.20 -6.77 8.32
C ALA A 33 48.31 -5.50 9.19
N GLY A 34 47.55 -4.45 8.86
CA GLY A 34 47.54 -3.16 9.54
C GLY A 34 48.08 -2.04 8.65
N GLY A 35 47.18 -1.19 8.17
CA GLY A 35 47.47 -0.01 7.35
C GLY A 35 46.80 1.24 7.88
N ASN A 36 46.55 2.23 7.02
CA ASN A 36 45.93 3.51 7.39
C ASN A 36 44.78 3.89 6.48
N CYS A 37 43.72 4.41 7.07
CA CYS A 37 42.60 5.04 6.38
C CYS A 37 42.13 6.30 7.11
N ASP A 38 41.25 7.08 6.48
CA ASP A 38 40.42 8.04 7.17
C ASP A 38 38.94 7.66 7.02
N CYS A 39 38.04 8.47 7.59
CA CYS A 39 36.61 8.17 7.60
C CYS A 39 36.07 7.88 6.19
N SER A 40 36.39 8.75 5.22
CA SER A 40 35.87 8.62 3.87
C SER A 40 36.61 7.60 3.02
N SER A 41 37.92 7.42 3.18
CA SER A 41 38.64 6.39 2.43
C SER A 41 38.25 4.99 2.86
N LEU A 42 37.96 4.78 4.16
CA LEU A 42 37.41 3.51 4.67
C LEU A 42 36.08 3.18 4.00
N VAL A 43 35.15 4.12 3.98
CA VAL A 43 33.81 3.92 3.40
C VAL A 43 33.90 3.72 1.88
N ILE A 44 34.70 4.53 1.18
CA ILE A 44 34.90 4.40 -0.28
C ILE A 44 35.50 3.04 -0.63
N HIS A 45 36.52 2.60 0.11
CA HIS A 45 37.15 1.30 -0.11
C HIS A 45 36.15 0.15 0.10
N CYS A 46 35.39 0.16 1.21
CA CYS A 46 34.41 -0.87 1.48
C CYS A 46 33.26 -0.89 0.45
N LEU A 47 32.85 0.27 -0.04
CA LEU A 47 31.87 0.38 -1.14
C LEU A 47 32.39 -0.27 -2.43
N GLN A 48 33.64 0.00 -2.80
CA GLN A 48 34.26 -0.58 -3.99
C GLN A 48 34.40 -2.11 -3.87
N GLU A 49 34.83 -2.61 -2.71
CA GLU A 49 34.90 -4.05 -2.44
C GLU A 49 33.51 -4.73 -2.45
N ALA A 50 32.48 -4.00 -2.01
CA ALA A 50 31.09 -4.44 -2.09
C ALA A 50 30.47 -4.29 -3.48
N GLY A 51 31.22 -3.84 -4.48
CA GLY A 51 30.80 -3.76 -5.87
C GLY A 51 29.98 -2.53 -6.23
N PHE A 52 29.93 -1.51 -5.37
CA PHE A 52 29.31 -0.23 -5.68
C PHE A 52 30.22 0.63 -6.55
N ASP A 53 29.65 1.25 -7.58
CA ASP A 53 30.33 2.33 -8.30
C ASP A 53 30.38 3.58 -7.40
N THR A 54 31.58 4.05 -7.10
CA THR A 54 31.84 5.25 -6.29
C THR A 54 32.23 6.45 -7.15
N GLY A 55 32.37 6.27 -8.46
CA GLY A 55 32.78 7.32 -9.38
C GLY A 55 34.15 7.88 -9.05
N SER A 56 34.21 9.21 -8.93
CA SER A 56 35.41 9.92 -8.54
C SER A 56 35.38 10.36 -7.08
N ALA A 57 34.55 9.73 -6.24
CA ALA A 57 34.50 10.05 -4.81
C ALA A 57 35.89 9.87 -4.20
N GLY A 58 36.39 10.93 -3.59
CA GLY A 58 37.74 10.97 -3.03
C GLY A 58 37.77 11.40 -1.58
N TYR A 59 36.73 12.05 -1.04
CA TYR A 59 36.71 12.55 0.33
C TYR A 59 35.27 12.82 0.79
N THR A 60 35.09 13.14 2.08
CA THR A 60 33.75 13.32 2.68
C THR A 60 32.83 14.26 1.89
N GLY A 61 33.35 15.42 1.47
CA GLY A 61 32.55 16.46 0.81
C GLY A 61 32.11 16.17 -0.63
N ASP A 62 32.61 15.12 -1.27
CA ASP A 62 32.17 14.72 -2.62
C ASP A 62 31.40 13.39 -2.66
N LEU A 63 31.27 12.69 -1.53
CA LEU A 63 30.57 11.41 -1.42
C LEU A 63 29.12 11.52 -1.85
N SER A 64 28.37 12.47 -1.27
CA SER A 64 26.93 12.61 -1.54
C SER A 64 26.64 12.79 -3.03
N ARG A 65 27.35 13.71 -3.70
CA ARG A 65 27.20 13.97 -5.14
C ARG A 65 27.55 12.74 -5.99
N ASN A 66 28.64 12.05 -5.68
CA ASN A 66 29.08 10.90 -6.46
C ASN A 66 28.13 9.71 -6.31
N LEU A 67 27.70 9.40 -5.09
CA LEU A 67 26.85 8.26 -4.81
C LEU A 67 25.40 8.48 -5.26
N THR A 68 24.86 9.69 -5.10
CA THR A 68 23.48 9.98 -5.52
C THR A 68 23.29 9.87 -7.04
N SER A 69 24.32 10.21 -7.82
CA SER A 69 24.31 9.98 -9.27
C SER A 69 24.31 8.49 -9.68
N ARG A 70 24.45 7.58 -8.71
CA ARG A 70 24.63 6.13 -8.88
C ARG A 70 23.61 5.30 -8.10
N GLY A 71 22.43 5.86 -7.87
CA GLY A 71 21.29 5.14 -7.27
C GLY A 71 21.22 5.18 -5.75
N TRP A 72 22.09 5.95 -5.09
CA TRP A 72 21.90 6.28 -3.68
C TRP A 72 20.91 7.43 -3.52
N THR A 73 20.10 7.39 -2.48
CA THR A 73 19.16 8.45 -2.12
C THR A 73 19.65 9.19 -0.90
N ARG A 74 19.73 10.52 -0.97
CA ARG A 74 20.05 11.38 0.18
C ARG A 74 18.78 11.62 0.98
N LEU A 75 18.69 11.03 2.17
CA LEU A 75 17.58 11.16 3.10
C LEU A 75 17.96 12.09 4.27
N PRO A 76 16.99 12.78 4.90
CA PRO A 76 17.27 13.53 6.12
C PRO A 76 17.75 12.58 7.23
N ALA A 77 18.65 13.07 8.10
CA ALA A 77 19.06 12.33 9.30
C ALA A 77 17.96 12.40 10.36
N ASP A 78 16.98 11.49 10.27
CA ASP A 78 15.78 11.45 11.11
C ASP A 78 15.96 10.68 12.43
N GLY A 79 17.18 10.26 12.76
CA GLY A 79 17.49 9.41 13.91
C GLY A 79 17.15 7.93 13.73
N HIS A 80 16.71 7.50 12.54
CA HIS A 80 16.31 6.12 12.24
C HIS A 80 17.09 5.52 11.04
N PRO A 81 18.43 5.36 11.17
CA PRO A 81 19.23 4.75 10.11
C PRO A 81 18.90 3.25 9.95
N MET A 82 19.11 2.75 8.73
CA MET A 82 18.95 1.34 8.35
C MET A 82 20.30 0.72 8.02
N ALA A 83 20.44 -0.59 8.20
CA ALA A 83 21.68 -1.30 7.90
C ALA A 83 22.13 -1.03 6.45
N GLY A 84 23.38 -0.62 6.29
CA GLY A 84 23.96 -0.23 5.00
C GLY A 84 23.84 1.27 4.67
N ASP A 85 23.12 2.06 5.47
CA ASP A 85 23.13 3.52 5.32
C ASP A 85 24.51 4.09 5.58
N ILE A 86 24.91 5.04 4.75
CA ILE A 86 26.07 5.88 4.98
C ILE A 86 25.60 7.11 5.77
N LEU A 87 26.07 7.23 7.00
CA LEU A 87 25.82 8.37 7.88
C LEU A 87 26.84 9.45 7.50
N LEU A 88 26.36 10.58 6.97
CA LEU A 88 27.24 11.58 6.38
C LEU A 88 27.01 12.95 7.01
N ASN A 89 28.07 13.53 7.55
CA ASN A 89 28.24 14.96 7.70
C ASN A 89 29.13 15.42 6.55
N ASP A 90 28.62 16.31 5.69
CA ASP A 90 29.24 16.66 4.42
C ASP A 90 30.63 17.36 4.60
N ALA A 91 30.95 17.81 5.82
CA ALA A 91 32.21 18.50 6.15
C ALA A 91 33.20 17.62 6.93
N ASP A 92 32.74 16.91 7.95
CA ASP A 92 33.61 16.45 9.04
C ASP A 92 33.75 14.94 9.14
N HIS A 93 32.68 14.17 8.87
CA HIS A 93 32.69 12.74 9.19
C HIS A 93 31.75 11.88 8.34
N VAL A 94 32.14 10.62 8.18
CA VAL A 94 31.31 9.60 7.54
C VAL A 94 31.49 8.24 8.21
N ALA A 95 30.38 7.53 8.38
CA ALA A 95 30.33 6.18 8.94
C ALA A 95 29.30 5.32 8.18
N VAL A 96 29.31 4.01 8.41
CA VAL A 96 28.26 3.10 7.88
C VAL A 96 27.51 2.49 9.04
N TYR A 97 26.18 2.57 9.01
CA TYR A 97 25.32 1.91 9.98
C TYR A 97 25.23 0.42 9.65
N LEU A 98 25.50 -0.44 10.64
CA LEU A 98 25.63 -1.89 10.44
C LEU A 98 24.35 -2.67 10.76
N GLY A 99 23.29 -1.99 11.21
CA GLY A 99 22.13 -2.63 11.84
C GLY A 99 22.30 -2.79 13.36
N ASP A 100 21.22 -3.19 14.03
CA ASP A 100 21.21 -3.53 15.47
C ASP A 100 21.78 -2.46 16.41
N GLY A 101 21.63 -1.18 16.04
CA GLY A 101 22.15 -0.06 16.83
C GLY A 101 23.66 0.08 16.79
N LEU A 102 24.35 -0.46 15.77
CA LEU A 102 25.80 -0.38 15.61
C LEU A 102 26.19 0.42 14.36
N LEU A 103 27.32 1.10 14.42
CA LEU A 103 27.99 1.72 13.27
C LEU A 103 29.46 1.30 13.21
N ALA A 104 30.06 1.41 12.02
CA ALA A 104 31.49 1.23 11.79
C ALA A 104 32.09 2.50 11.21
N GLN A 105 33.31 2.83 11.65
CA GLN A 105 33.95 4.10 11.30
C GLN A 105 35.47 4.05 11.47
N ALA A 106 36.15 5.02 10.84
CA ALA A 106 37.48 5.48 11.22
C ALA A 106 37.31 6.86 11.89
N SER A 107 37.72 7.00 13.15
CA SER A 107 37.29 8.12 14.01
C SER A 107 38.38 9.17 14.25
N ILE A 108 39.55 8.76 14.74
CA ILE A 108 40.66 9.66 15.09
C ILE A 108 41.95 8.85 15.26
N SER A 109 43.11 9.48 15.08
CA SER A 109 44.43 8.84 15.32
C SER A 109 44.79 8.74 16.81
N GLU A 110 45.82 7.95 17.13
CA GLU A 110 46.41 7.78 18.46
C GLU A 110 46.83 9.09 19.12
N THR A 111 47.12 10.10 18.30
CA THR A 111 47.52 11.44 18.77
C THR A 111 46.34 12.35 19.12
N GLY A 112 45.10 11.92 18.88
CA GLY A 112 43.92 12.77 18.93
C GLY A 112 43.84 13.76 17.77
N GLY A 113 44.59 13.50 16.68
CA GLY A 113 44.64 14.33 15.48
C GLY A 113 44.28 13.57 14.21
N ILE A 114 44.66 14.14 13.07
CA ILE A 114 44.37 13.58 11.75
C ILE A 114 45.53 12.78 11.12
N THR A 115 46.67 12.71 11.80
CA THR A 115 47.88 12.05 11.33
C THR A 115 48.29 11.03 12.37
N GLY A 116 48.30 9.76 11.97
CA GLY A 116 48.64 8.64 12.83
C GLY A 116 49.60 7.68 12.18
N THR A 117 50.06 6.72 12.97
CA THR A 117 50.95 5.64 12.54
C THR A 117 50.13 4.48 11.97
N ALA A 118 50.71 3.67 11.08
CA ALA A 118 50.00 2.53 10.49
C ALA A 118 49.58 1.47 11.53
N GLY A 119 48.37 0.92 11.34
CA GLY A 119 47.70 -0.01 12.25
C GLY A 119 47.04 0.71 13.42
N ASP A 120 46.01 0.13 14.04
CA ASP A 120 45.33 0.77 15.17
C ASP A 120 46.14 0.62 16.48
N GLN A 121 46.67 1.72 17.01
CA GLN A 121 47.41 1.71 18.28
C GLN A 121 46.52 1.89 19.52
N THR A 122 45.28 2.36 19.35
CA THR A 122 44.36 2.62 20.47
C THR A 122 43.28 1.57 20.62
N ASN A 123 43.17 0.66 19.66
CA ASN A 123 42.05 -0.28 19.50
C ASN A 123 40.70 0.46 19.36
N GLY A 124 40.75 1.66 18.78
CA GLY A 124 39.62 2.56 18.58
C GLY A 124 39.74 3.49 17.37
N GLU A 125 40.85 3.47 16.63
CA GLU A 125 41.05 4.36 15.48
C GLU A 125 40.10 4.00 14.35
N THR A 126 40.01 2.70 14.03
CA THR A 126 38.86 2.11 13.35
C THR A 126 38.09 1.24 14.31
N ASN A 127 36.77 1.36 14.32
CA ASN A 127 35.98 0.67 15.32
C ASN A 127 34.56 0.36 14.84
N VAL A 128 33.95 -0.58 15.56
CA VAL A 128 32.51 -0.78 15.59
C VAL A 128 32.01 -0.34 16.96
N SER A 129 31.08 0.60 16.98
CA SER A 129 30.53 1.16 18.21
C SER A 129 29.01 1.18 18.18
N PRO A 130 28.35 1.33 19.34
CA PRO A 130 26.96 1.74 19.36
C PRO A 130 26.76 2.99 18.51
N TYR A 131 25.62 3.06 17.83
CA TYR A 131 25.18 4.27 17.16
C TYR A 131 25.04 5.40 18.17
N TYR A 132 25.55 6.57 17.80
CA TYR A 132 25.43 7.79 18.56
C TYR A 132 24.88 8.89 17.66
N ASP A 133 24.17 9.82 18.30
CA ASP A 133 23.71 11.02 17.62
C ASP A 133 24.91 11.95 17.41
N TYR A 134 25.12 12.32 16.16
CA TYR A 134 26.13 13.26 15.68
C TYR A 134 25.39 14.22 14.73
N PRO A 135 25.87 15.45 14.48
CA PRO A 135 25.25 16.35 13.50
C PRO A 135 25.39 15.81 12.06
N TRP A 136 24.73 14.70 11.76
CA TRP A 136 24.63 14.10 10.43
C TRP A 136 23.77 15.00 9.54
N ASP A 137 24.28 15.36 8.37
CA ASP A 137 23.53 16.16 7.39
C ASP A 137 22.54 15.30 6.60
N CYS A 138 22.85 14.01 6.43
CA CYS A 138 22.00 13.05 5.74
C CYS A 138 22.38 11.59 6.00
N TYR A 139 21.47 10.71 5.59
CA TYR A 139 21.74 9.31 5.32
C TYR A 139 21.75 9.08 3.81
N LEU A 140 22.84 8.53 3.27
CA LEU A 140 22.82 8.02 1.90
C LEU A 140 22.38 6.56 1.96
N ARG A 141 21.19 6.30 1.40
CA ARG A 141 20.59 4.97 1.35
C ARG A 141 20.63 4.44 -0.07
N TYR A 142 21.33 3.33 -0.28
CA TYR A 142 21.28 2.65 -1.57
C TYR A 142 19.98 1.90 -1.68
N GLY A 143 19.28 2.09 -2.80
CA GLY A 143 18.16 1.28 -3.27
C GLY A 143 17.55 0.37 -2.21
N GLY A 144 16.81 0.96 -1.26
CA GLY A 144 15.89 0.17 -0.46
C GLY A 144 14.92 -0.43 -1.47
N ASP A 145 14.82 -1.76 -1.53
CA ASP A 145 13.82 -2.42 -2.35
C ASP A 145 12.47 -1.75 -2.03
N MET A 146 11.92 -1.02 -3.00
CA MET A 146 10.51 -0.71 -2.97
C MET A 146 9.85 -2.09 -2.92
N PRO A 147 9.05 -2.39 -1.87
CA PRO A 147 8.37 -3.66 -1.84
C PRO A 147 7.62 -3.81 -3.15
N THR A 148 7.76 -4.97 -3.77
CA THR A 148 7.11 -5.26 -5.03
C THR A 148 5.62 -4.99 -4.90
N ALA A 149 4.95 -4.72 -6.03
CA ALA A 149 3.50 -4.55 -6.01
C ALA A 149 2.79 -5.76 -5.35
N GLN A 150 3.39 -6.95 -5.43
CA GLN A 150 2.91 -8.15 -4.75
C GLN A 150 3.08 -8.08 -3.23
N GLU A 151 4.24 -7.69 -2.72
CA GLU A 151 4.47 -7.55 -1.27
C GLU A 151 3.59 -6.46 -0.66
N ILE A 152 3.40 -5.33 -1.37
CA ILE A 152 2.46 -4.29 -0.95
C ILE A 152 1.02 -4.84 -0.95
N ALA A 153 0.62 -5.56 -2.00
CA ALA A 153 -0.71 -6.13 -2.08
C ALA A 153 -0.97 -7.15 -0.95
N GLU A 154 0.00 -8.03 -0.66
CA GLU A 154 -0.08 -9.00 0.42
C GLU A 154 -0.14 -8.33 1.80
N ALA A 155 0.66 -7.27 2.01
CA ALA A 155 0.63 -6.49 3.24
C ALA A 155 -0.73 -5.79 3.44
N VAL A 156 -1.27 -5.15 2.40
CA VAL A 156 -2.60 -4.51 2.44
C VAL A 156 -3.70 -5.55 2.65
N TRP A 157 -3.64 -6.68 1.95
CA TRP A 157 -4.62 -7.76 2.07
C TRP A 157 -4.68 -8.33 3.49
N ASN A 158 -3.53 -8.41 4.16
CA ASN A 158 -3.39 -8.96 5.52
C ASN A 158 -3.43 -7.91 6.63
N PHE A 159 -3.54 -6.62 6.31
CA PHE A 159 -3.53 -5.54 7.27
C PHE A 159 -4.70 -5.65 8.25
N GLU A 160 -4.39 -5.65 9.55
CA GLU A 160 -5.36 -5.75 10.64
C GLU A 160 -5.78 -4.35 11.10
N GLN A 161 -7.09 -4.07 10.99
CA GLN A 161 -7.69 -2.87 11.55
C GLN A 161 -8.69 -3.29 12.62
N ASN A 162 -8.43 -2.88 13.87
CA ASN A 162 -9.31 -3.15 15.01
C ASN A 162 -9.63 -4.65 15.19
N GLY A 163 -8.63 -5.52 15.01
CA GLY A 163 -8.78 -6.97 15.14
C GLY A 163 -9.40 -7.68 13.94
N VAL A 164 -9.62 -6.99 12.81
CA VAL A 164 -10.18 -7.59 11.58
C VAL A 164 -9.25 -7.31 10.40
N LYS A 165 -8.92 -8.35 9.62
CA LYS A 165 -8.08 -8.18 8.42
C LYS A 165 -8.88 -7.55 7.28
N CYS A 166 -8.19 -6.78 6.43
CA CYS A 166 -8.82 -6.13 5.26
C CYS A 166 -9.57 -7.13 4.37
N ARG A 167 -8.96 -8.28 4.07
CA ARG A 167 -9.59 -9.37 3.31
C ARG A 167 -10.91 -9.87 3.90
N ASP A 168 -10.97 -10.02 5.23
CA ASP A 168 -12.14 -10.57 5.93
C ASP A 168 -13.29 -9.55 5.87
N ARG A 169 -12.97 -8.24 5.93
CA ARG A 169 -13.96 -7.17 5.75
C ARG A 169 -14.54 -7.14 4.33
N LEU A 170 -13.68 -7.28 3.31
CA LEU A 170 -14.10 -7.31 1.91
C LEU A 170 -14.99 -8.52 1.65
N GLN A 171 -14.55 -9.71 2.04
CA GLN A 171 -15.31 -10.95 1.90
C GLN A 171 -16.66 -10.86 2.63
N GLY A 172 -16.68 -10.36 3.87
CA GLY A 172 -17.92 -10.18 4.62
C GLY A 172 -18.88 -9.17 3.98
N THR A 173 -18.35 -8.14 3.31
CA THR A 173 -19.17 -7.18 2.56
C THR A 173 -19.81 -7.83 1.32
N ASP A 174 -19.04 -8.63 0.59
CA ASP A 174 -19.55 -9.37 -0.58
C ASP A 174 -20.60 -10.41 -0.17
N GLU A 175 -20.36 -11.14 0.92
CA GLU A 175 -21.33 -12.08 1.50
C GLU A 175 -22.62 -11.38 1.91
N ALA A 176 -22.52 -10.24 2.60
CA ALA A 176 -23.67 -9.44 3.00
C ALA A 176 -24.45 -8.90 1.79
N ALA A 177 -23.75 -8.45 0.74
CA ALA A 177 -24.35 -7.98 -0.49
C ALA A 177 -25.11 -9.11 -1.22
N ASN A 178 -24.50 -10.29 -1.33
CA ASN A 178 -25.16 -11.46 -1.93
C ASN A 178 -26.38 -11.92 -1.13
N ALA A 179 -26.31 -11.87 0.20
CA ALA A 179 -27.44 -12.22 1.07
C ALA A 179 -28.60 -11.20 0.97
N ALA A 180 -28.31 -9.93 0.66
CA ALA A 180 -29.34 -8.90 0.56
C ALA A 180 -30.35 -9.19 -0.55
N ALA A 181 -29.91 -9.74 -1.70
CA ALA A 181 -30.79 -10.11 -2.80
C ALA A 181 -31.83 -11.16 -2.38
N GLU A 182 -31.41 -12.23 -1.67
CA GLU A 182 -32.32 -13.25 -1.15
C GLU A 182 -33.27 -12.71 -0.09
N ARG A 183 -32.81 -11.79 0.75
CA ARG A 183 -33.67 -11.13 1.74
C ARG A 183 -34.79 -10.32 1.10
N VAL A 184 -34.56 -9.72 -0.07
CA VAL A 184 -35.62 -9.02 -0.81
C VAL A 184 -36.67 -9.98 -1.33
N TRP A 185 -36.26 -11.11 -1.93
CA TRP A 185 -37.19 -12.08 -2.51
C TRP A 185 -38.01 -12.83 -1.46
N THR A 186 -37.41 -13.09 -0.30
CA THR A 186 -38.04 -13.78 0.82
C THR A 186 -38.80 -12.84 1.76
N PHE A 187 -38.67 -11.52 1.60
CA PHE A 187 -39.39 -10.54 2.41
C PHE A 187 -40.91 -10.78 2.34
N LEU A 188 -41.55 -10.79 3.49
CA LEU A 188 -42.98 -11.02 3.60
C LEU A 188 -43.75 -9.71 3.41
N ILE A 189 -44.62 -9.68 2.42
CA ILE A 189 -45.58 -8.60 2.22
C ILE A 189 -46.96 -9.19 2.53
N GLN A 190 -47.59 -8.74 3.62
CA GLN A 190 -48.86 -9.29 4.12
C GLN A 190 -48.81 -10.82 4.29
N GLY A 191 -47.71 -11.34 4.85
CA GLY A 191 -47.55 -12.76 5.14
C GLY A 191 -47.17 -13.66 3.96
N VAL A 192 -46.96 -13.12 2.76
CA VAL A 192 -46.53 -13.88 1.57
C VAL A 192 -45.20 -13.34 1.05
N GLN A 193 -44.28 -14.22 0.65
CA GLN A 193 -42.98 -13.81 0.10
C GLN A 193 -43.16 -12.95 -1.15
N ALA A 194 -42.35 -11.90 -1.27
CA ALA A 194 -42.40 -10.95 -2.39
C ALA A 194 -42.32 -11.66 -3.75
N ARG A 195 -41.45 -12.68 -3.87
CA ARG A 195 -41.32 -13.48 -5.09
C ARG A 195 -42.61 -14.23 -5.46
N ASP A 196 -43.29 -14.82 -4.47
CA ASP A 196 -44.49 -15.63 -4.68
C ASP A 196 -45.68 -14.71 -5.02
N ARG A 197 -45.71 -13.52 -4.42
CA ARG A 197 -46.68 -12.47 -4.78
C ARG A 197 -46.50 -12.00 -6.22
N LEU A 198 -45.26 -11.71 -6.64
CA LEU A 198 -44.97 -11.29 -8.01
C LEU A 198 -45.34 -12.39 -9.01
N TYR A 199 -44.95 -13.63 -8.72
CA TYR A 199 -45.33 -14.78 -9.54
C TYR A 199 -46.84 -14.96 -9.64
N GLY A 200 -47.57 -14.80 -8.54
CA GLY A 200 -49.03 -14.87 -8.52
C GLY A 200 -49.71 -13.73 -9.30
N LEU A 201 -49.16 -12.51 -9.22
CA LEU A 201 -49.64 -11.38 -10.00
C LEU A 201 -49.48 -11.62 -11.50
N ASP A 202 -48.30 -12.06 -11.93
CA ASP A 202 -47.96 -12.22 -13.34
C ASP A 202 -48.66 -13.43 -13.98
N ASN A 203 -48.69 -14.58 -13.29
CA ASN A 203 -49.18 -15.83 -13.89
C ASN A 203 -50.67 -16.09 -13.65
N ILE A 204 -51.29 -15.45 -12.66
CA ILE A 204 -52.68 -15.75 -12.27
C ILE A 204 -53.54 -14.51 -12.41
N GLN A 205 -53.22 -13.43 -11.68
CA GLN A 205 -54.12 -12.28 -11.58
C GLN A 205 -54.20 -11.50 -12.90
N THR A 206 -53.06 -11.23 -13.54
CA THR A 206 -53.00 -10.45 -14.79
C THR A 206 -53.72 -11.16 -15.95
N PRO A 207 -53.51 -12.48 -16.19
CA PRO A 207 -54.26 -13.21 -17.21
C PRO A 207 -55.76 -13.31 -16.94
N GLN A 208 -56.17 -13.52 -15.68
CA GLN A 208 -57.59 -13.55 -15.31
C GLN A 208 -58.28 -12.21 -15.55
N LEU A 209 -57.60 -11.11 -15.24
CA LEU A 209 -58.11 -9.77 -15.50
C LEU A 209 -58.24 -9.52 -17.00
N ALA A 210 -57.22 -9.88 -17.79
CA ALA A 210 -57.26 -9.77 -19.25
C ALA A 210 -58.42 -10.56 -19.87
N ALA A 211 -58.65 -11.79 -19.41
CA ALA A 211 -59.78 -12.62 -19.85
C ALA A 211 -61.13 -11.99 -19.49
N THR A 212 -61.25 -11.43 -18.29
CA THR A 212 -62.49 -10.75 -17.83
C THR A 212 -62.78 -9.50 -18.67
N VAL A 213 -61.76 -8.68 -18.94
CA VAL A 213 -61.89 -7.50 -19.80
C VAL A 213 -62.29 -7.90 -21.23
N ALA A 214 -61.67 -8.93 -21.80
CA ALA A 214 -62.04 -9.43 -23.13
C ALA A 214 -63.50 -9.92 -23.18
N ALA A 215 -63.95 -10.65 -22.15
CA ALA A 215 -65.33 -11.11 -22.04
C ALA A 215 -66.32 -9.93 -21.91
N GLN A 216 -65.98 -8.90 -21.13
CA GLN A 216 -66.79 -7.69 -21.01
C GLN A 216 -66.86 -6.92 -22.33
N SER A 217 -65.75 -6.81 -23.08
CA SER A 217 -65.72 -6.20 -24.40
C SER A 217 -66.65 -6.93 -25.38
N ALA A 218 -66.57 -8.26 -25.42
CA ALA A 218 -67.44 -9.08 -26.28
C ALA A 218 -68.93 -8.94 -25.91
N ALA A 219 -69.25 -8.83 -24.61
CA ALA A 219 -70.62 -8.60 -24.14
C ALA A 219 -71.14 -7.22 -24.56
N LEU A 220 -70.31 -6.18 -24.51
CA LEU A 220 -70.67 -4.83 -24.98
C LEU A 220 -70.92 -4.81 -26.49
N GLU A 221 -70.09 -5.49 -27.29
CA GLU A 221 -70.32 -5.63 -28.74
C GLU A 221 -71.63 -6.34 -29.06
N ALA A 222 -71.94 -7.43 -28.34
CA ALA A 222 -73.18 -8.16 -28.49
C ALA A 222 -74.40 -7.30 -28.13
N LEU A 223 -74.30 -6.53 -27.03
CA LEU A 223 -75.35 -5.61 -26.62
C LEU A 223 -75.56 -4.52 -27.68
N ALA A 224 -74.48 -3.84 -28.12
CA ALA A 224 -74.54 -2.80 -29.15
C ALA A 224 -75.25 -3.29 -30.43
N LYS A 225 -74.90 -4.48 -30.91
CA LYS A 225 -75.56 -5.12 -32.06
C LYS A 225 -77.06 -5.38 -31.84
N SER A 226 -77.47 -5.73 -30.62
CA SER A 226 -78.88 -6.02 -30.30
C SER A 226 -79.75 -4.77 -30.11
N VAL A 227 -79.17 -3.64 -29.66
CA VAL A 227 -79.90 -2.37 -29.46
C VAL A 227 -79.86 -1.43 -30.67
N GLY A 228 -79.11 -1.77 -31.72
CA GLY A 228 -79.00 -0.96 -32.95
C GLY A 228 -78.19 0.32 -32.78
N THR A 229 -77.39 0.41 -31.72
CA THR A 229 -76.53 1.56 -31.41
C THR A 229 -75.12 1.29 -31.92
N ASP A 230 -74.44 2.33 -32.41
CA ASP A 230 -73.04 2.24 -32.83
C ASP A 230 -72.12 1.74 -31.69
N PRO A 231 -71.40 0.62 -31.86
CA PRO A 231 -70.55 0.02 -30.83
C PRO A 231 -69.44 0.95 -30.31
N ASP A 232 -68.88 1.81 -31.17
CA ASP A 232 -67.78 2.70 -30.81
C ASP A 232 -68.25 3.77 -29.81
N THR A 233 -69.48 4.25 -29.96
CA THR A 233 -70.10 5.22 -29.04
C THR A 233 -70.33 4.62 -27.65
N ILE A 234 -70.69 3.33 -27.56
CA ILE A 234 -70.85 2.61 -26.29
C ILE A 234 -69.49 2.35 -25.65
N ALA A 235 -68.50 1.90 -26.42
CA ALA A 235 -67.15 1.64 -25.93
C ALA A 235 -66.51 2.91 -25.34
N ALA A 236 -66.64 4.06 -26.02
CA ALA A 236 -66.13 5.34 -25.54
C ALA A 236 -66.77 5.78 -24.21
N SER A 237 -68.08 5.59 -24.06
CA SER A 237 -68.80 5.92 -22.82
C SER A 237 -68.37 5.03 -21.65
N VAL A 238 -68.14 3.74 -21.90
CA VAL A 238 -67.63 2.79 -20.90
C VAL A 238 -66.19 3.10 -20.53
N GLU A 239 -65.32 3.36 -21.51
CA GLU A 239 -63.92 3.74 -21.28
C GLU A 239 -63.81 4.99 -20.40
N GLN A 240 -64.64 6.00 -20.65
CA GLN A 240 -64.67 7.22 -19.84
C GLN A 240 -65.11 6.95 -18.40
N ALA A 241 -66.13 6.10 -18.20
CA ALA A 241 -66.59 5.70 -16.87
C ALA A 241 -65.52 4.88 -16.12
N VAL A 242 -64.80 3.98 -16.80
CA VAL A 242 -63.71 3.18 -16.23
C VAL A 242 -62.53 4.08 -15.85
N LYS A 243 -62.09 4.99 -16.73
CA LYS A 243 -61.01 5.97 -16.43
C LYS A 243 -61.35 6.83 -15.21
N ALA A 244 -62.59 7.31 -15.11
CA ALA A 244 -63.03 8.10 -13.97
C ALA A 244 -62.97 7.30 -12.65
N ARG A 245 -63.32 6.01 -12.68
CA ARG A 245 -63.22 5.13 -11.50
C ARG A 245 -61.78 4.79 -11.13
N LEU A 246 -60.93 4.49 -12.12
CA LEU A 246 -59.51 4.23 -11.87
C LEU A 246 -58.80 5.44 -11.23
N ALA A 247 -59.12 6.67 -11.65
CA ALA A 247 -58.57 7.88 -11.05
C ALA A 247 -58.95 8.07 -9.57
N THR A 248 -60.01 7.42 -9.09
CA THR A 248 -60.46 7.47 -7.69
C THR A 248 -59.87 6.38 -6.80
N LEU A 249 -59.26 5.34 -7.38
CA LEU A 249 -58.61 4.27 -6.63
C LEU A 249 -57.22 4.74 -6.18
N ARG A 250 -57.02 4.85 -4.87
CA ARG A 250 -55.69 5.05 -4.26
C ARG A 250 -55.17 3.72 -3.74
N ILE A 251 -53.91 3.41 -4.03
CA ILE A 251 -53.21 2.30 -3.41
C ILE A 251 -52.62 2.82 -2.10
N THR A 252 -53.18 2.40 -0.97
CA THR A 252 -52.57 2.57 0.35
C THR A 252 -51.81 1.30 0.68
N VAL A 253 -50.49 1.41 0.78
CA VAL A 253 -49.67 0.36 1.40
C VAL A 253 -49.58 0.73 2.88
N GLU A 254 -50.41 0.09 3.72
CA GLU A 254 -50.21 0.17 5.16
C GLU A 254 -48.95 -0.66 5.49
N GLY A 255 -47.90 0.02 5.92
CA GLY A 255 -46.67 -0.62 6.37
C GLY A 255 -46.90 -1.25 7.74
N ASP A 256 -46.68 -2.56 7.84
CA ASP A 256 -46.57 -3.22 9.14
C ASP A 256 -45.36 -2.61 9.89
N GLN A 257 -45.64 -2.00 11.04
CA GLN A 257 -44.62 -1.71 12.04
C GLN A 257 -44.41 -2.96 12.89
N SER A 258 -43.34 -3.71 12.60
CA SER A 258 -42.49 -4.42 13.59
C SER A 258 -41.34 -5.12 12.90
#